data_AF-A0A382T4J3-F1
#
_entry.id   AF-A0A382T4J3-F1
#
_cell.length_a   1.000
_cell.length_b   1.000
_cell.length_c   1.000
_cell.angle_alpha   90.00
_cell.angle_beta   90.00
_cell.angle_gamma   90.00
#
_symmetry.space_group_name_H-M   'P 1'
#
loop_
_entity.id
_entity.type
_entity.pdbx_description
1 polymer ?
#
loop_
_entity_poly.entity_id
_entity_poly.type
_entity_poly.pdbx_seq_one_letter_code
_entity_poly.pdbx_strand_id
1 'polypeptide(L)'
;LDVSNNTALTYLETHNNSLTTLDVSSNTALTYLHSDGNPLTSLDVSANTALTNLLCNNNQLTSLDVSANTALIGLNCDSNQLTYLNMKNGVTTQLTEFDAHNNSSLTCIETLDPAYATANWTSANGNIDAGVTFDVICGAAARTNWHVASTGSDI
;
A
#
# COMPACT_ATOMS: atom_id res chain seq x y z
N LEU A 1 7.90 18.55 10.92
CA LEU A 1 8.34 19.18 9.66
C LEU A 1 7.10 19.77 9.01
N ASP A 2 7.16 21.00 8.48
CA ASP A 2 6.05 21.61 7.74
C ASP A 2 6.49 21.84 6.29
N VAL A 3 5.79 21.19 5.35
CA VAL A 3 6.01 21.28 3.90
C VAL A 3 4.78 21.81 3.15
N SER A 4 3.79 22.32 3.88
CA SER A 4 2.48 22.71 3.33
C SER A 4 2.58 23.80 2.25
N ASN A 5 3.56 24.70 2.37
CA ASN A 5 3.81 25.78 1.41
C ASN A 5 4.69 25.36 0.22
N ASN A 6 5.27 24.15 0.24
CA ASN A 6 6.10 23.63 -0.84
C ASN A 6 5.23 22.90 -1.88
N THR A 7 4.24 23.59 -2.46
CA THR A 7 3.26 22.97 -3.37
C THR A 7 3.87 22.41 -4.66
N ALA A 8 5.06 22.87 -5.05
CA ALA A 8 5.85 22.34 -6.16
C ALA A 8 6.82 21.21 -5.78
N LEU A 9 6.78 20.72 -4.53
CA LEU A 9 7.69 19.67 -4.05
C LEU A 9 7.40 18.35 -4.78
N THR A 10 8.40 17.83 -5.48
CA THR A 10 8.33 16.55 -6.20
C THR A 10 9.06 15.42 -5.46
N TYR A 11 10.00 15.76 -4.59
CA TYR A 11 10.89 14.82 -3.92
C TYR A 11 11.04 15.21 -2.45
N LEU A 12 10.69 14.29 -1.53
CA LEU A 12 10.78 14.52 -0.09
C LEU A 12 11.47 13.35 0.60
N GLU A 13 12.55 13.65 1.32
CA GLU A 13 13.23 12.71 2.20
C GLU A 13 13.19 13.21 3.64
N THR A 14 12.66 12.37 4.52
CA THR A 14 12.58 12.60 5.96
C THR A 14 13.04 11.37 6.74
N HIS A 15 13.76 10.45 6.10
CA HIS A 15 14.17 9.20 6.70
C HIS A 15 15.02 9.35 7.96
N ASN A 16 14.98 8.37 8.86
CA ASN A 16 15.79 8.32 10.09
C ASN A 16 15.67 9.58 10.95
N ASN A 17 14.43 9.96 11.26
CA ASN A 17 14.10 11.11 12.10
C ASN A 17 13.20 10.69 13.27
N SER A 18 12.73 11.66 14.03
CA SER A 18 11.77 11.46 15.12
C SER A 18 10.39 12.04 14.79
N LEU A 19 9.98 11.98 13.52
CA LEU A 19 8.66 12.46 13.11
C LEU A 19 7.59 11.50 13.60
N THR A 20 6.69 12.01 14.44
CA THR A 20 5.47 11.28 14.84
C THR A 20 4.31 11.52 13.88
N THR A 21 4.40 12.59 13.09
CA THR A 21 3.44 12.94 12.04
C THR A 21 4.17 13.51 10.82
N LEU A 22 3.57 13.31 9.64
CA LEU A 22 4.01 13.89 8.38
C LEU A 22 2.77 14.19 7.54
N ASP A 23 2.53 15.48 7.26
CA ASP A 23 1.44 15.92 6.38
C ASP A 23 2.02 16.32 5.03
N VAL A 24 1.63 15.57 3.99
CA VAL A 24 2.01 15.79 2.58
C VAL A 24 0.81 16.13 1.70
N SER A 25 -0.34 16.43 2.29
CA SER A 25 -1.61 16.63 1.58
C SER A 25 -1.58 17.79 0.57
N SER A 26 -0.76 18.80 0.82
CA SER A 26 -0.59 19.96 -0.08
C SER A 26 0.44 19.72 -1.18
N ASN A 27 1.24 18.65 -1.11
CA ASN A 27 2.32 18.35 -2.04
C ASN A 27 1.82 17.42 -3.16
N THR A 28 0.80 17.84 -3.90
CA THR A 28 0.15 17.03 -4.94
C THR A 28 1.07 16.68 -6.13
N ALA A 29 2.17 17.42 -6.30
CA ALA A 29 3.21 17.14 -7.30
C ALA A 29 4.26 16.10 -6.82
N LEU A 30 4.14 15.56 -5.60
CA LEU A 30 5.12 14.65 -5.02
C LEU A 30 5.16 13.33 -5.81
N THR A 31 6.33 13.00 -6.35
CA THR A 31 6.60 11.77 -7.11
C THR A 31 7.41 10.76 -6.30
N TYR A 32 8.14 11.22 -5.28
CA TYR A 32 8.98 10.40 -4.43
C TYR A 32 8.84 10.82 -2.97
N LEU A 33 8.51 9.86 -2.10
CA LEU A 33 8.44 10.06 -0.65
C LEU A 33 9.25 8.97 0.07
N HIS A 34 10.25 9.40 0.83
CA HIS A 34 11.09 8.53 1.66
C HIS A 34 11.02 8.98 3.11
N SER A 35 10.18 8.30 3.89
CA SER A 35 9.86 8.61 5.28
C SER A 35 10.18 7.45 6.23
N ASP A 36 11.12 6.58 5.88
CA ASP A 36 11.47 5.42 6.70
C ASP A 36 12.13 5.80 8.04
N GLY A 37 12.17 4.87 8.98
CA GLY A 37 12.90 5.08 10.24
C GLY A 37 12.35 6.24 11.06
N ASN A 38 11.02 6.37 11.12
CA ASN A 38 10.32 7.35 11.93
C ASN A 38 9.29 6.65 12.83
N PRO A 39 8.83 7.26 13.92
CA PRO A 39 7.72 6.73 14.71
C PRO A 39 6.33 7.15 14.16
N LEU A 40 6.12 7.14 12.84
CA LEU A 40 4.80 7.49 12.26
C LEU A 40 3.79 6.39 12.60
N THR A 41 2.63 6.78 13.11
CA THR A 41 1.50 5.87 13.39
C THR A 41 0.45 5.89 12.27
N SER A 42 0.46 6.94 11.44
CA SER A 42 -0.33 7.06 10.23
C SER A 42 0.43 7.83 9.16
N LEU A 43 0.10 7.57 7.90
CA LEU A 43 0.59 8.28 6.74
C LEU A 43 -0.51 8.31 5.69
N ASP A 44 -1.01 9.50 5.36
CA ASP A 44 -2.01 9.70 4.31
C ASP A 44 -1.32 10.21 3.05
N VAL A 45 -1.41 9.42 1.97
CA VAL A 45 -0.86 9.73 0.65
C VAL A 45 -1.93 9.85 -0.43
N SER A 46 -3.20 9.95 -0.02
CA SER A 46 -4.36 9.97 -0.94
C SER A 46 -4.36 11.15 -1.91
N ALA A 47 -3.79 12.29 -1.51
CA ALA A 47 -3.62 13.47 -2.35
C ALA A 47 -2.43 13.38 -3.32
N ASN A 48 -1.46 12.50 -3.05
CA ASN A 48 -0.19 12.41 -3.77
C ASN A 48 -0.29 11.40 -4.92
N THR A 49 -1.27 11.59 -5.80
CA THR A 49 -1.58 10.67 -6.91
C THR A 49 -0.46 10.52 -7.94
N ALA A 50 0.50 11.46 -7.96
CA ALA A 50 1.70 11.42 -8.78
C ALA A 50 2.85 10.57 -8.17
N LEU A 51 2.69 10.01 -6.97
CA LEU A 51 3.73 9.18 -6.33
C LEU A 51 4.07 7.97 -7.19
N THR A 52 5.36 7.85 -7.49
CA THR A 52 5.98 6.72 -8.19
C THR A 52 6.73 5.80 -7.22
N ASN A 53 7.28 6.34 -6.14
CA ASN A 53 7.97 5.59 -5.09
C ASN A 53 7.53 6.06 -3.71
N LEU A 54 7.14 5.12 -2.87
CA LEU A 54 6.85 5.32 -1.46
C LEU A 54 7.68 4.37 -0.60
N LEU A 55 8.59 4.93 0.20
CA LEU A 55 9.36 4.22 1.21
C LEU A 55 8.92 4.70 2.59
N CYS A 56 8.11 3.90 3.27
CA CYS A 56 7.58 4.17 4.60
C CYS A 56 7.85 3.01 5.57
N ASN A 57 8.89 2.22 5.31
CA ASN A 57 9.34 1.13 6.15
C ASN A 57 9.86 1.62 7.51
N ASN A 58 10.06 0.71 8.46
CA ASN A 58 10.57 1.03 9.80
C ASN A 58 9.77 2.14 10.50
N ASN A 59 8.44 2.00 10.49
CA ASN A 59 7.50 2.91 11.15
C ASN A 59 6.57 2.13 12.10
N GLN A 60 5.50 2.76 12.59
CA GLN A 60 4.49 2.16 13.46
C GLN A 60 3.10 2.19 12.81
N LEU A 61 3.04 2.15 11.47
CA LEU A 61 1.79 2.19 10.72
C LEU A 61 0.98 0.92 11.00
N THR A 62 -0.31 1.10 11.29
CA THR A 62 -1.26 -0.01 11.51
C THR A 62 -2.13 -0.31 10.29
N SER A 63 -2.22 0.65 9.38
CA SER A 63 -2.88 0.54 8.09
C SER A 63 -2.18 1.45 7.08
N LEU A 64 -2.25 1.05 5.81
CA LEU A 64 -1.78 1.87 4.69
C LEU A 64 -2.75 1.70 3.52
N ASP A 65 -3.21 2.82 2.97
CA ASP A 65 -4.05 2.86 1.78
C ASP A 65 -3.32 3.62 0.67
N VAL A 66 -3.01 2.90 -0.41
CA VAL A 66 -2.39 3.46 -1.62
C VAL A 66 -3.29 3.32 -2.85
N SER A 67 -4.60 3.12 -2.65
CA SER A 67 -5.58 2.91 -3.73
C SER A 67 -5.71 4.11 -4.68
N ALA A 68 -5.38 5.32 -4.23
CA ALA A 68 -5.37 6.53 -5.05
C ALA A 68 -4.05 6.71 -5.85
N ASN A 69 -2.97 6.02 -5.48
CA ASN A 69 -1.63 6.23 -6.04
C ASN A 69 -1.42 5.37 -7.29
N THR A 70 -2.13 5.73 -8.36
CA THR A 70 -2.17 5.02 -9.65
C THR A 70 -0.89 5.16 -10.50
N ALA A 71 0.12 5.88 -10.02
CA ALA A 71 1.42 6.03 -10.66
C ALA A 71 2.54 5.22 -9.96
N LEU A 72 2.22 4.46 -8.90
CA LEU A 72 3.23 3.73 -8.14
C LEU A 72 3.95 2.66 -8.98
N ILE A 73 5.27 2.61 -8.80
CA ILE A 73 6.21 1.64 -9.37
C ILE A 73 6.97 0.94 -8.24
N GLY A 74 7.20 1.63 -7.12
CA GLY A 74 7.85 1.09 -5.93
C GLY A 74 7.06 1.37 -4.65
N LEU A 75 6.84 0.33 -3.85
CA LEU A 75 6.26 0.44 -2.51
C LEU A 75 7.08 -0.39 -1.52
N ASN A 76 7.74 0.27 -0.58
CA ASN A 76 8.29 -0.38 0.59
C ASN A 76 7.57 0.10 1.86
N CYS A 77 6.85 -0.81 2.50
CA CYS A 77 6.16 -0.62 3.77
C CYS A 77 6.53 -1.70 4.81
N ASP A 78 7.71 -2.31 4.65
CA ASP A 78 8.22 -3.32 5.56
C ASP A 78 8.39 -2.81 7.00
N SER A 79 8.48 -3.73 7.96
CA SER A 79 8.81 -3.41 9.36
C SER A 79 7.89 -2.33 9.95
N ASN A 80 6.59 -2.60 9.87
CA ASN A 80 5.51 -1.82 10.43
C ASN A 80 4.61 -2.72 11.31
N GLN A 81 3.43 -2.24 11.68
CA GLN A 81 2.42 -2.99 12.43
C GLN A 81 1.14 -3.16 11.60
N LEU A 82 1.28 -3.27 10.27
CA LEU A 82 0.13 -3.27 9.37
C LEU A 82 -0.79 -4.45 9.69
N THR A 83 -2.07 -4.14 9.77
CA THR A 83 -3.17 -5.12 9.81
C THR A 83 -3.99 -5.07 8.52
N TYR A 84 -3.82 -3.99 7.76
CA TYR A 84 -4.53 -3.71 6.52
C TYR A 84 -3.60 -2.98 5.53
N LEU A 85 -3.56 -3.47 4.29
CA LEU A 85 -2.89 -2.81 3.18
C LEU A 85 -3.83 -2.84 1.97
N ASN A 86 -4.23 -1.65 1.51
CA ASN A 86 -5.04 -1.49 0.30
C ASN A 86 -4.20 -1.00 -0.86
N MET A 87 -4.01 -1.85 -1.86
CA MET A 87 -3.31 -1.52 -3.10
C MET A 87 -4.21 -1.76 -4.33
N LYS A 88 -5.52 -1.52 -4.21
CA LYS A 88 -6.47 -1.55 -5.34
C LYS A 88 -6.36 -0.32 -6.26
N ASN A 89 -5.13 0.03 -6.62
CA ASN A 89 -4.79 1.19 -7.45
C ASN A 89 -4.60 0.86 -8.94
N GLY A 90 -4.82 -0.40 -9.33
CA GLY A 90 -4.73 -0.84 -10.73
C GLY A 90 -3.31 -0.96 -11.28
N VAL A 91 -2.28 -0.85 -10.43
CA VAL A 91 -0.88 -0.88 -10.87
C VAL A 91 -0.09 -2.09 -10.36
N THR A 92 -0.76 -3.12 -9.85
CA THR A 92 -0.14 -4.33 -9.28
C THR A 92 0.93 -4.95 -10.19
N THR A 93 0.70 -5.02 -11.51
CA THR A 93 1.67 -5.56 -12.47
C THR A 93 2.79 -4.59 -12.84
N GLN A 94 2.65 -3.31 -12.51
CA GLN A 94 3.66 -2.26 -12.75
C GLN A 94 4.60 -2.06 -11.56
N LEU A 95 4.20 -2.53 -10.36
CA LEU A 95 5.07 -2.51 -9.19
C LEU A 95 6.26 -3.46 -9.42
N THR A 96 7.40 -2.87 -9.75
CA THR A 96 8.67 -3.61 -9.92
C THR A 96 9.37 -3.86 -8.58
N GLU A 97 9.04 -3.04 -7.57
CA GLU A 97 9.53 -3.16 -6.21
C GLU A 97 8.34 -3.13 -5.25
N PHE A 98 8.19 -4.19 -4.47
CA PHE A 98 7.13 -4.32 -3.50
C PHE A 98 7.68 -5.02 -2.26
N ASP A 99 7.54 -4.42 -1.10
CA ASP A 99 7.89 -5.03 0.15
C ASP A 99 6.92 -4.64 1.27
N ALA A 100 6.34 -5.65 1.91
CA ALA A 100 5.43 -5.54 3.04
C ALA A 100 5.77 -6.57 4.14
N HIS A 101 6.97 -7.16 4.14
CA HIS A 101 7.39 -8.12 5.17
C HIS A 101 7.55 -7.44 6.55
N ASN A 102 7.71 -8.24 7.60
CA ASN A 102 7.80 -7.77 8.99
C ASN A 102 6.56 -6.95 9.44
N ASN A 103 5.38 -7.31 8.95
CA ASN A 103 4.09 -6.83 9.38
C ASN A 103 3.30 -8.01 9.98
N SER A 104 3.76 -8.50 11.13
CA SER A 104 3.30 -9.78 11.73
C SER A 104 1.79 -9.94 11.96
N SER A 105 1.01 -8.85 11.95
CA SER A 105 -0.46 -8.87 12.10
C SER A 105 -1.21 -8.78 10.76
N LEU A 106 -0.51 -8.56 9.65
CA LEU A 106 -1.05 -8.56 8.31
C LEU A 106 -1.31 -9.99 7.88
N THR A 107 -2.52 -10.26 7.40
CA THR A 107 -2.92 -11.60 6.94
C THR A 107 -3.42 -11.61 5.51
N CYS A 108 -3.80 -10.44 4.99
CA CYS A 108 -4.29 -10.27 3.64
C CYS A 108 -4.00 -8.86 3.14
N ILE A 109 -3.67 -8.76 1.85
CA ILE A 109 -3.39 -7.51 1.13
C ILE A 109 -4.40 -7.38 -0.01
N GLU A 110 -5.08 -6.23 -0.11
CA GLU A 110 -6.09 -6.00 -1.14
C GLU A 110 -5.48 -5.50 -2.45
N THR A 111 -5.71 -6.21 -3.55
CA THR A 111 -5.21 -5.86 -4.89
C THR A 111 -6.26 -6.16 -5.95
N LEU A 112 -6.20 -5.44 -7.09
CA LEU A 112 -7.03 -5.76 -8.25
C LEU A 112 -6.50 -6.94 -9.09
N ASP A 113 -5.26 -7.41 -8.83
CA ASP A 113 -4.68 -8.58 -9.49
C ASP A 113 -4.03 -9.54 -8.46
N PRO A 114 -4.84 -10.27 -7.66
CA PRO A 114 -4.33 -11.18 -6.66
C PRO A 114 -3.58 -12.38 -7.26
N ALA A 115 -3.87 -12.75 -8.52
CA ALA A 115 -3.20 -13.85 -9.20
C ALA A 115 -1.74 -13.48 -9.52
N TYR A 116 -1.51 -12.29 -10.09
CA TYR A 116 -0.16 -11.76 -10.30
C TYR A 116 0.57 -11.59 -8.97
N ALA A 117 -0.07 -10.96 -7.98
CA ALA A 117 0.54 -10.70 -6.67
C ALA A 117 0.99 -12.00 -5.99
N THR A 118 0.12 -13.02 -5.96
CA THR A 118 0.43 -14.34 -5.38
C THR A 118 1.58 -15.05 -6.09
N ALA A 119 1.72 -14.87 -7.40
CA ALA A 119 2.79 -15.51 -8.17
C ALA A 119 4.15 -14.81 -8.02
N ASN A 120 4.18 -13.51 -7.75
CA ASN A 120 5.40 -12.69 -7.79
C ASN A 120 5.87 -12.22 -6.42
N TRP A 121 4.99 -12.08 -5.44
CA TRP A 121 5.31 -11.59 -4.10
C TRP A 121 5.02 -12.67 -3.08
N THR A 122 6.08 -13.23 -2.51
CA THR A 122 5.98 -14.43 -1.66
C THR A 122 6.83 -14.26 -0.42
N SER A 123 6.62 -15.12 0.57
CA SER A 123 7.54 -15.19 1.70
C SER A 123 8.91 -15.77 1.34
N ALA A 124 9.02 -16.52 0.24
CA ALA A 124 10.28 -17.12 -0.21
C ALA A 124 11.24 -16.09 -0.83
N ASN A 125 10.71 -15.05 -1.49
CA ASN A 125 11.49 -13.92 -1.99
C ASN A 125 11.43 -12.68 -1.08
N GLY A 126 10.86 -12.83 0.12
CA GLY A 126 10.92 -11.84 1.19
C GLY A 126 9.99 -10.63 1.02
N ASN A 127 9.05 -10.64 0.07
CA ASN A 127 8.15 -9.49 -0.12
C ASN A 127 7.03 -9.41 0.93
N ILE A 128 6.66 -10.53 1.54
CA ILE A 128 5.56 -10.64 2.52
C ILE A 128 5.90 -11.65 3.61
N ASP A 129 5.22 -11.54 4.76
CA ASP A 129 5.32 -12.55 5.82
C ASP A 129 4.64 -13.87 5.42
N ALA A 130 5.08 -14.97 6.03
CA ALA A 130 4.48 -16.28 5.81
C ALA A 130 3.00 -16.30 6.22
N GLY A 131 2.13 -16.76 5.30
CA GLY A 131 0.69 -16.85 5.54
C GLY A 131 -0.11 -15.61 5.11
N VAL A 132 0.57 -14.52 4.72
CA VAL A 132 -0.09 -13.40 4.05
C VAL A 132 -0.65 -13.84 2.70
N THR A 133 -1.87 -13.40 2.40
CA THR A 133 -2.58 -13.69 1.15
C THR A 133 -2.88 -12.42 0.37
N PHE A 134 -3.21 -12.56 -0.92
CA PHE A 134 -3.72 -11.47 -1.74
C PHE A 134 -5.16 -11.78 -2.17
N ASP A 135 -6.04 -10.79 -2.08
CA ASP A 135 -7.42 -10.91 -2.52
C ASP A 135 -7.91 -9.55 -3.04
N VAL A 136 -9.03 -9.52 -3.76
CA VAL A 136 -9.73 -8.26 -4.09
C VAL A 136 -10.42 -7.69 -2.85
N ILE A 137 -10.83 -8.56 -1.92
CA ILE A 137 -11.48 -8.19 -0.65
C ILE A 137 -10.92 -9.06 0.47
N CYS A 138 -10.25 -8.43 1.44
CA CYS A 138 -9.70 -9.14 2.59
C CYS A 138 -10.77 -9.41 3.66
N GLY A 139 -11.36 -10.60 3.63
CA GLY A 139 -12.36 -11.06 4.60
C GLY A 139 -13.35 -12.06 4.00
N ALA A 140 -13.87 -12.98 4.81
CA ALA A 140 -14.67 -14.14 4.38
C ALA A 140 -15.95 -13.84 3.55
N ALA A 141 -16.35 -12.59 3.39
CA ALA A 141 -17.49 -12.18 2.58
C ALA A 141 -17.32 -12.45 1.05
N ALA A 142 -16.10 -12.69 0.58
CA ALA A 142 -15.84 -13.02 -0.82
C ALA A 142 -16.12 -14.49 -1.20
N ARG A 143 -16.22 -15.41 -0.21
CA ARG A 143 -16.42 -16.85 -0.49
C ARG A 143 -17.88 -17.29 -0.62
N THR A 144 -18.86 -16.42 -0.35
CA THR A 144 -20.29 -16.80 -0.35
C THR A 144 -21.14 -16.16 -1.43
N ASN A 145 -20.62 -15.17 -2.18
CA ASN A 145 -21.44 -14.40 -3.12
C ASN A 145 -21.25 -14.78 -4.61
N TRP A 146 -20.61 -15.91 -4.91
CA TRP A 146 -20.58 -16.50 -6.25
C TRP A 146 -21.58 -17.65 -6.41
N HIS A 147 -22.81 -17.48 -5.91
CA HIS A 147 -23.93 -18.17 -6.54
C HIS A 147 -24.23 -17.45 -7.86
N VAL A 148 -23.74 -18.06 -8.94
CA VAL A 148 -24.11 -17.76 -10.31
C VAL A 148 -25.63 -17.65 -10.36
N ALA A 149 -26.16 -16.46 -10.65
CA ALA A 149 -27.54 -16.34 -11.10
C ALA A 149 -27.60 -17.05 -12.45
N SER A 150 -28.00 -18.33 -12.43
CA SER A 150 -28.42 -19.04 -13.63
C SER A 150 -29.57 -18.25 -14.24
N THR A 151 -29.28 -17.57 -15.33
CA THR A 151 -30.28 -17.09 -16.26
C THR A 151 -31.06 -18.30 -16.80
N GLY A 152 -32.32 -18.36 -16.41
CA GLY A 152 -33.37 -19.15 -17.07
C GLY A 152 -34.68 -18.41 -16.78
N SER A 153 -34.90 -17.30 -17.48
CA SER A 153 -35.74 -17.23 -18.67
C SER A 153 -37.21 -17.47 -18.33
N ASP A 154 -37.92 -16.36 -18.12
CA ASP A 154 -39.37 -16.29 -18.34
C ASP A 154 -39.69 -16.78 -19.77
N ILE A 155 -40.46 -17.87 -19.86
CA ILE A 155 -41.64 -18.10 -20.70
C ILE A 155 -42.41 -19.28 -20.11
#